data_AF-A0A9P7SWL5-F1
#
_entry.id   AF-A0A9P7SWL5-F1
#
_cell.length_a   1.000
_cell.length_b   1.000
_cell.length_c   1.000
_cell.angle_alpha   90.00
_cell.angle_beta   90.00
_cell.angle_gamma   90.00
#
_symmetry.space_group_name_H-M   'P 1'
#
loop_
_entity.id
_entity.type
_entity.pdbx_description
1 polymer ?
#
loop_
_entity_poly.entity_id
_entity_poly.type
_entity_poly.pdbx_seq_one_letter_code
_entity_poly.pdbx_strand_id
1 'polypeptide(L)'
;MRAGRSCTVEPAVDPPKEIYGHKVYLLALISSMGSFMFGYDLSFIGTVIELDSFQKDFGIIQASKSEKAQFASTIVSLLQAGCIVGSLAAGPLSDAWGRRAVLLITSLFFTLGSTLQTASHGSRAIMFAGRVMGGVGVGAASMVVPLYVAEASPPRIRGRLVGIYEILATTGTMLGFWINYGLNKTMPSTSTQWIISFAVQLIPSSLLLIGLVFLPESP
;
A
#
# COMPACT_ATOMS: atom_id res chain seq x y z
N MET A 1 23.07 -3.71 53.29
CA MET A 1 22.01 -4.65 52.84
C MET A 1 20.79 -3.85 52.43
N ARG A 2 20.54 -3.71 51.11
CA ARG A 2 19.34 -3.03 50.58
C ARG A 2 18.23 -4.06 50.43
N ALA A 3 17.14 -3.90 51.18
CA ALA A 3 15.95 -4.73 51.08
C ALA A 3 15.33 -4.59 49.67
N GLY A 4 15.15 -5.72 48.99
CA GLY A 4 14.52 -5.79 47.68
C GLY A 4 13.06 -5.36 47.78
N ARG A 5 12.67 -4.34 47.00
CA ARG A 5 11.27 -4.03 46.76
C ARG A 5 10.71 -5.13 45.86
N SER A 6 9.89 -6.00 46.43
CA SER A 6 9.07 -6.94 45.69
C SER A 6 8.12 -6.15 44.80
N CYS A 7 8.35 -6.17 43.48
CA CYS A 7 7.35 -5.72 42.50
C CYS A 7 6.15 -6.65 42.57
N THR A 8 5.12 -6.27 43.33
CA THR A 8 3.81 -6.92 43.27
C THR A 8 3.21 -6.55 41.93
N VAL A 9 3.28 -7.47 40.96
CA VAL A 9 2.53 -7.37 39.71
C VAL A 9 1.05 -7.50 40.08
N GLU A 10 0.32 -6.38 40.11
CA GLU A 10 -1.14 -6.44 40.25
C GLU A 10 -1.71 -7.38 39.18
N PRO A 11 -2.59 -8.33 39.54
CA PRO A 11 -3.25 -9.18 38.57
C PRO A 11 -4.01 -8.28 37.60
N ALA A 12 -3.64 -8.37 36.32
CA ALA A 12 -4.06 -7.42 35.30
C ALA A 12 -5.57 -7.52 35.07
N VAL A 13 -6.36 -6.66 35.75
CA VAL A 13 -7.83 -6.57 35.66
C VAL A 13 -8.30 -6.88 34.26
N ASP A 14 -9.09 -7.95 34.11
CA ASP A 14 -9.63 -8.36 32.82
C ASP A 14 -10.46 -7.20 32.27
N PRO A 15 -10.04 -6.64 31.13
CA PRO A 15 -10.58 -5.37 30.72
C PRO A 15 -11.94 -5.59 30.05
N PRO A 16 -12.79 -4.55 29.96
CA PRO A 16 -14.14 -4.70 29.43
C PRO A 16 -14.13 -5.29 28.01
N LYS A 17 -15.07 -6.21 27.73
CA LYS A 17 -15.18 -6.95 26.45
C LYS A 17 -15.30 -6.06 25.22
N GLU A 18 -15.63 -4.77 25.40
CA GLU A 18 -15.69 -3.73 24.38
C GLU A 18 -14.34 -3.49 23.66
N ILE A 19 -13.21 -3.87 24.29
CA ILE A 19 -11.87 -3.80 23.69
C ILE A 19 -11.71 -4.75 22.50
N TYR A 20 -12.48 -5.83 22.44
CA TYR A 20 -12.51 -6.75 21.30
C TYR A 20 -13.63 -6.42 20.30
N GLY A 21 -14.20 -5.21 20.36
CA GLY A 21 -15.29 -4.81 19.50
C GLY A 21 -14.96 -4.98 18.02
N HIS A 22 -15.86 -5.61 17.26
CA HIS A 22 -15.73 -5.83 15.81
C HIS A 22 -15.40 -4.55 15.03
N LYS A 23 -15.82 -3.39 15.54
CA LYS A 23 -15.51 -2.07 14.97
C LYS A 23 -14.01 -1.83 14.91
N VAL A 24 -13.24 -2.06 15.97
CA VAL A 24 -11.79 -1.80 16.00
C VAL A 24 -11.05 -2.69 15.00
N TYR A 25 -11.46 -3.96 14.87
CA TYR A 25 -10.92 -4.86 13.86
C TYR A 25 -11.28 -4.44 12.44
N LEU A 26 -12.51 -3.98 12.21
CA LEU A 26 -12.94 -3.45 10.91
C LEU A 26 -12.16 -2.18 10.53
N LEU A 27 -11.94 -1.27 11.48
CA LEU A 27 -11.12 -0.06 11.29
C LEU A 27 -9.69 -0.45 10.89
N ALA A 28 -9.08 -1.38 11.62
CA ALA A 28 -7.74 -1.85 11.34
C ALA A 28 -7.66 -2.56 9.99
N LEU A 29 -8.65 -3.39 9.62
CA LEU A 29 -8.69 -4.07 8.32
C LEU A 29 -8.82 -3.07 7.16
N ILE A 30 -9.74 -2.09 7.27
CA ILE A 30 -9.96 -1.10 6.22
C ILE A 30 -8.74 -0.21 6.06
N SER A 31 -8.18 0.32 7.16
CA SER A 31 -6.96 1.15 7.10
C SER A 31 -5.75 0.37 6.58
N SER A 32 -5.63 -0.91 6.94
CA SER A 32 -4.56 -1.80 6.45
C SER A 32 -4.70 -2.20 4.97
N MET A 33 -5.78 -1.83 4.28
CA MET A 33 -5.84 -1.94 2.81
C MET A 33 -4.77 -1.08 2.14
N GLY A 34 -4.34 0.03 2.76
CA GLY A 34 -3.20 0.82 2.28
C GLY A 34 -1.90 0.01 2.23
N SER A 35 -1.67 -0.84 3.23
CA SER A 35 -0.50 -1.74 3.31
C SER A 35 -0.61 -2.87 2.30
N PHE A 36 -1.81 -3.41 2.11
CA PHE A 36 -2.06 -4.39 1.05
C PHE A 36 -1.68 -3.82 -0.32
N MET A 37 -2.08 -2.57 -0.60
CA MET A 37 -1.75 -1.88 -1.85
C MET A 37 -0.25 -1.67 -2.02
N PHE A 38 0.45 -1.30 -0.93
CA PHE A 38 1.91 -1.21 -0.93
C PHE A 38 2.58 -2.55 -1.24
N GLY A 39 2.17 -3.61 -0.55
CA GLY A 39 2.71 -4.95 -0.79
C GLY A 39 2.45 -5.44 -2.21
N TYR A 40 1.24 -5.22 -2.72
CA TYR A 40 0.90 -5.54 -4.11
C TYR A 40 1.81 -4.79 -5.09
N ASP A 41 2.00 -3.47 -4.93
CA ASP A 41 2.82 -2.65 -5.83
C ASP A 41 4.27 -3.15 -5.92
N LEU A 42 4.85 -3.58 -4.80
CA LEU A 42 6.21 -4.12 -4.75
C LEU A 42 6.37 -5.40 -5.57
N SER A 43 5.41 -6.33 -5.53
CA SER A 43 5.53 -7.62 -6.22
C SER A 43 5.08 -7.59 -7.67
N PHE A 44 3.98 -6.90 -7.97
CA PHE A 44 3.43 -6.92 -9.33
C PHE A 44 4.37 -6.19 -10.29
N ILE A 45 5.03 -5.09 -9.87
CA ILE A 45 5.89 -4.34 -10.78
C ILE A 45 7.11 -5.13 -11.23
N GLY A 46 7.70 -5.90 -10.31
CA GLY A 46 8.85 -6.76 -10.61
C GLY A 46 8.53 -7.83 -11.64
N THR A 47 7.29 -8.30 -11.71
CA THR A 47 6.85 -9.35 -12.65
C THR A 47 6.24 -8.77 -13.93
N VAL A 48 5.55 -7.64 -13.87
CA VAL A 48 4.90 -7.04 -15.06
C VAL A 48 5.92 -6.52 -16.07
N ILE A 49 7.07 -6.02 -15.61
CA ILE A 49 8.13 -5.47 -16.49
C ILE A 49 8.79 -6.59 -17.32
N GLU A 50 8.75 -7.83 -16.83
CA GLU A 50 9.27 -9.00 -17.53
C GLU A 50 8.31 -9.53 -18.60
N LEU A 51 7.04 -9.11 -18.62
CA LEU A 51 6.08 -9.56 -19.62
C LEU A 51 6.43 -9.03 -21.03
N ASP A 52 6.43 -9.94 -22.01
CA ASP A 52 6.66 -9.58 -23.42
C ASP A 52 5.65 -8.54 -23.92
N SER A 53 4.39 -8.61 -23.47
CA SER A 53 3.35 -7.63 -23.82
C SER A 53 3.71 -6.22 -23.35
N PHE A 54 4.25 -6.10 -22.13
CA PHE A 54 4.67 -4.82 -21.57
C PHE A 54 5.90 -4.30 -22.33
N GLN A 55 6.88 -5.17 -22.57
CA GLN A 55 8.08 -4.77 -23.31
C GLN A 55 7.77 -4.35 -24.74
N LYS A 56 6.77 -4.96 -25.38
CA LYS A 56 6.32 -4.60 -26.72
C LYS A 56 5.68 -3.20 -26.73
N ASP A 57 4.74 -2.94 -25.83
CA ASP A 57 4.01 -1.67 -25.80
C ASP A 57 4.90 -0.48 -25.41
N PHE A 58 5.88 -0.69 -24.55
CA PHE A 58 6.86 0.34 -24.17
C PHE A 58 8.07 0.42 -25.13
N GLY A 59 8.08 -0.38 -26.21
CA GLY A 59 9.10 -0.34 -27.25
C GLY A 59 10.49 -0.79 -26.79
N ILE A 60 10.56 -1.67 -25.80
CA ILE A 60 11.82 -2.18 -25.22
C ILE A 60 12.08 -3.66 -25.53
N ILE A 61 11.19 -4.35 -26.26
CA ILE A 61 11.32 -5.81 -26.50
C ILE A 61 12.63 -6.21 -27.20
N GLN A 62 13.08 -5.41 -28.18
CA GLN A 62 14.35 -5.59 -28.89
C GLN A 62 15.52 -4.80 -28.28
N ALA A 63 15.30 -4.11 -27.16
CA ALA A 63 16.35 -3.33 -26.51
C ALA A 63 17.40 -4.24 -25.84
N SER A 64 18.60 -3.72 -25.65
CA SER A 64 19.67 -4.42 -24.95
C SER A 64 19.28 -4.73 -23.49
N LYS A 65 19.94 -5.73 -22.88
CA LYS A 65 19.73 -6.05 -21.46
C LYS A 65 19.93 -4.82 -20.56
N SER A 66 20.90 -3.95 -20.89
CA SER A 66 21.18 -2.73 -20.12
C SER A 66 20.03 -1.72 -20.21
N GLU A 67 19.44 -1.54 -21.38
CA GLU A 67 18.31 -0.61 -21.56
C GLU A 67 17.05 -1.10 -20.85
N LYS A 68 16.76 -2.41 -20.91
CA LYS A 68 15.66 -3.03 -20.16
C LYS A 68 15.85 -2.83 -18.66
N ALA A 69 17.05 -3.07 -18.15
CA ALA A 69 17.38 -2.88 -16.74
C ALA A 69 17.27 -1.40 -16.32
N GLN A 70 17.73 -0.46 -17.15
CA GLN A 70 17.61 0.97 -16.89
C GLN A 70 16.16 1.44 -16.87
N PHE A 71 15.32 0.93 -17.77
CA PHE A 71 13.89 1.24 -17.77
C PHE A 71 13.20 0.71 -16.51
N ALA A 72 13.47 -0.54 -16.14
CA ALA A 72 12.93 -1.16 -14.94
C ALA A 72 13.36 -0.41 -13.67
N SER A 73 14.65 -0.10 -13.54
CA SER A 73 15.16 0.63 -12.38
C SER A 73 14.61 2.05 -12.30
N THR A 74 14.37 2.71 -13.43
CA THR A 74 13.74 4.04 -13.48
C THR A 74 12.31 3.97 -12.93
N ILE A 75 11.50 3.00 -13.37
CA ILE A 75 10.12 2.84 -12.88
C ILE A 75 10.08 2.62 -11.36
N VAL A 76 10.91 1.72 -10.85
CA VAL A 76 10.97 1.41 -9.42
C VAL A 76 11.48 2.62 -8.61
N SER A 77 12.52 3.30 -9.13
CA SER A 77 13.10 4.47 -8.44
C SER A 77 12.16 5.66 -8.39
N LEU A 78 11.32 5.88 -9.43
CA LEU A 78 10.34 6.96 -9.45
C LEU A 78 9.24 6.78 -8.39
N LEU A 79 8.78 5.54 -8.19
CA LEU A 79 7.87 5.23 -7.08
C LEU A 79 8.55 5.56 -5.74
N GLN A 80 9.78 5.07 -5.53
CA GLN A 80 10.51 5.30 -4.28
C GLN A 80 10.77 6.79 -4.01
N ALA A 81 11.09 7.57 -5.04
CA ALA A 81 11.23 9.02 -4.95
C ALA A 81 9.91 9.68 -4.52
N GLY A 82 8.78 9.25 -5.10
CA GLY A 82 7.44 9.66 -4.66
C GLY A 82 7.18 9.28 -3.20
N CYS A 83 7.55 8.07 -2.77
CA CYS A 83 7.39 7.62 -1.39
C CYS A 83 8.13 8.49 -0.38
N ILE A 84 9.36 8.92 -0.71
CA ILE A 84 10.15 9.83 0.15
C ILE A 84 9.39 11.15 0.34
N VAL A 85 8.91 11.75 -0.74
CA VAL A 85 8.16 13.01 -0.68
C VAL A 85 6.85 12.83 0.11
N GLY A 86 6.11 11.76 -0.17
CA GLY A 86 4.84 11.46 0.50
C GLY A 86 5.00 11.22 2.00
N SER A 87 5.97 10.41 2.40
CA SER A 87 6.24 10.10 3.81
C SER A 87 6.70 11.34 4.61
N LEU A 88 7.56 12.18 4.02
CA LEU A 88 8.00 13.43 4.66
C LEU A 88 6.85 14.43 4.83
N ALA A 89 5.96 14.54 3.84
CA ALA A 89 4.80 15.42 3.92
C ALA A 89 3.71 14.89 4.87
N ALA A 90 3.56 13.57 4.97
CA ALA A 90 2.48 12.94 5.72
C ALA A 90 2.48 13.25 7.23
N GLY A 91 3.67 13.37 7.84
CA GLY A 91 3.81 13.71 9.26
C GLY A 91 3.11 15.01 9.64
N PRO A 92 3.59 16.18 9.18
CA PRO A 92 2.99 17.47 9.52
C PRO A 92 1.55 17.61 9.03
N LEU A 93 1.20 17.01 7.87
CA LEU A 93 -0.18 16.99 7.38
C LEU A 93 -1.10 16.21 8.32
N SER A 94 -0.64 15.09 8.89
CA SER A 94 -1.45 14.25 9.78
C SER A 94 -1.72 14.91 11.13
N ASP A 95 -0.78 15.74 11.60
CA ASP A 95 -0.94 16.52 12.82
C ASP A 95 -1.84 17.75 12.60
N ALA A 96 -1.83 18.35 11.40
CA ALA A 96 -2.64 19.54 11.09
C ALA A 96 -4.09 19.23 10.70
N TRP A 97 -4.33 18.20 9.88
CA TRP A 97 -5.65 17.88 9.31
C TRP A 97 -6.29 16.61 9.88
N GLY A 98 -5.59 15.92 10.78
CA GLY A 98 -6.02 14.64 11.31
C GLY A 98 -5.68 13.47 10.37
N ARG A 99 -5.60 12.28 10.97
CA ARG A 99 -5.09 11.07 10.29
C ARG A 99 -6.02 10.64 9.16
N ARG A 100 -7.33 10.71 9.37
CA ARG A 100 -8.35 10.31 8.38
C ARG A 100 -8.31 11.16 7.11
N ALA A 101 -8.24 12.49 7.25
CA ALA A 101 -8.19 13.40 6.11
C ALA A 101 -6.95 13.15 5.25
N VAL A 102 -5.80 12.94 5.90
CA VAL A 102 -4.57 12.58 5.18
C VAL A 102 -4.72 11.24 4.48
N LEU A 103 -5.25 10.20 5.12
CA LEU A 103 -5.48 8.90 4.47
C LEU A 103 -6.41 9.01 3.25
N LEU A 104 -7.44 9.86 3.31
CA LEU A 104 -8.32 10.12 2.16
C LEU A 104 -7.57 10.75 0.99
N ILE A 105 -6.84 11.84 1.23
CA ILE A 105 -6.01 12.51 0.21
C ILE A 105 -5.02 11.51 -0.39
N THR A 106 -4.38 10.73 0.48
CA THR A 106 -3.39 9.73 0.11
C THR A 106 -3.98 8.65 -0.80
N SER A 107 -5.16 8.14 -0.46
CA SER A 107 -5.91 7.17 -1.29
C SER A 107 -6.32 7.74 -2.65
N LEU A 108 -6.64 9.04 -2.71
CA LEU A 108 -6.93 9.73 -3.98
C LEU A 108 -5.69 9.81 -4.87
N PHE A 109 -4.54 10.23 -4.32
CA PHE A 109 -3.28 10.26 -5.06
C PHE A 109 -2.91 8.89 -5.62
N PHE A 110 -3.07 7.84 -4.82
CA PHE A 110 -2.82 6.47 -5.30
C PHE A 110 -3.80 6.05 -6.40
N THR A 111 -5.10 6.30 -6.21
CA THR A 111 -6.14 5.95 -7.21
C THR A 111 -5.86 6.64 -8.54
N LEU A 112 -5.53 7.94 -8.51
CA LEU A 112 -5.18 8.71 -9.70
C LEU A 112 -3.89 8.20 -10.34
N GLY A 113 -2.85 7.93 -9.54
CA GLY A 113 -1.58 7.37 -10.03
C GLY A 113 -1.76 5.99 -10.68
N SER A 114 -2.57 5.13 -10.10
CA SER A 114 -2.91 3.81 -10.64
C SER A 114 -3.74 3.91 -11.93
N THR A 115 -4.70 4.83 -11.98
CA THR A 115 -5.52 5.08 -13.17
C THR A 115 -4.66 5.56 -14.33
N LEU A 116 -3.73 6.49 -14.08
CA LEU A 116 -2.77 6.95 -15.08
C LEU A 116 -1.89 5.81 -15.62
N GLN A 117 -1.38 4.94 -14.73
CA GLN A 117 -0.57 3.80 -15.16
C GLN A 117 -1.37 2.82 -16.01
N THR A 118 -2.62 2.54 -15.62
CA THR A 118 -3.54 1.67 -16.36
C THR A 118 -3.88 2.24 -17.74
N ALA A 119 -4.09 3.56 -17.82
CA ALA A 119 -4.40 4.28 -19.05
C ALA A 119 -3.15 4.72 -19.85
N SER A 120 -1.95 4.26 -19.48
CA SER A 120 -0.71 4.75 -20.11
C SER A 120 -0.58 4.34 -21.58
N HIS A 121 -1.22 3.25 -22.02
CA HIS A 121 -1.22 2.76 -23.41
C HIS A 121 0.18 2.79 -24.09
N GLY A 122 1.24 2.44 -23.35
CA GLY A 122 2.63 2.43 -23.85
C GLY A 122 3.38 3.78 -23.74
N SER A 123 2.73 4.85 -23.27
CA SER A 123 3.38 6.14 -23.02
C SER A 123 4.24 6.09 -21.74
N ARG A 124 5.56 6.18 -21.94
CA ARG A 124 6.55 6.22 -20.84
C ARG A 124 6.31 7.40 -19.90
N ALA A 125 5.96 8.58 -20.43
CA ALA A 125 5.73 9.78 -19.62
C ALA A 125 4.54 9.61 -18.66
N ILE A 126 3.43 9.03 -19.15
CA ILE A 126 2.23 8.80 -18.33
C ILE A 126 2.51 7.72 -17.26
N MET A 127 3.23 6.66 -17.63
CA MET A 127 3.66 5.63 -16.68
C MET A 127 4.54 6.21 -15.56
N PHE A 128 5.52 7.04 -15.93
CA PHE A 128 6.43 7.69 -14.97
C PHE A 128 5.70 8.68 -14.06
N ALA A 129 4.81 9.51 -14.61
CA ALA A 129 3.99 10.43 -13.83
C ALA A 129 3.09 9.67 -12.84
N GLY A 130 2.45 8.59 -13.30
CA GLY A 130 1.60 7.74 -12.47
C GLY A 130 2.37 7.03 -11.36
N ARG A 131 3.64 6.64 -11.60
CA ARG A 131 4.55 6.08 -10.58
C ARG A 131 4.90 7.08 -9.50
N VAL A 132 5.22 8.32 -9.86
CA VAL A 132 5.51 9.38 -8.88
C VAL A 132 4.26 9.70 -8.05
N MET A 133 3.10 9.90 -8.69
CA MET A 133 1.84 10.18 -8.00
C MET A 133 1.41 9.01 -7.09
N GLY A 134 1.50 7.79 -7.59
CA GLY A 134 1.23 6.58 -6.83
C GLY A 134 2.17 6.46 -5.63
N GLY A 135 3.47 6.73 -5.83
CA GLY A 135 4.49 6.71 -4.78
C GLY A 135 4.21 7.73 -3.67
N VAL A 136 3.82 8.96 -4.01
CA VAL A 136 3.41 9.97 -3.00
C VAL A 136 2.24 9.45 -2.16
N GLY A 137 1.26 8.81 -2.80
CA GLY A 137 0.17 8.12 -2.10
C GLY A 137 0.70 7.03 -1.18
N VAL A 138 1.39 6.02 -1.70
CA VAL A 138 1.79 4.88 -0.85
C VAL A 138 2.74 5.29 0.28
N GLY A 139 3.70 6.18 0.03
CA GLY A 139 4.63 6.63 1.06
C GLY A 139 3.96 7.39 2.20
N ALA A 140 2.96 8.23 1.88
CA ALA A 140 2.17 8.87 2.91
C ALA A 140 1.31 7.84 3.69
N ALA A 141 0.75 6.84 3.00
CA ALA A 141 -0.05 5.80 3.64
C ALA A 141 0.78 4.93 4.58
N SER A 142 2.00 4.55 4.20
CA SER A 142 2.90 3.75 5.04
C SER A 142 3.27 4.44 6.35
N MET A 143 3.22 5.78 6.39
CA MET A 143 3.41 6.55 7.63
C MET A 143 2.12 6.64 8.44
N VAL A 144 1.00 7.02 7.82
CA VAL A 144 -0.23 7.37 8.54
C VAL A 144 -1.02 6.14 8.99
N VAL A 145 -1.05 5.06 8.21
CA VAL A 145 -1.82 3.85 8.53
C VAL A 145 -1.39 3.21 9.87
N PRO A 146 -0.10 2.89 10.12
CA PRO A 146 0.29 2.29 11.39
C PRO A 146 0.04 3.22 12.59
N LEU A 147 0.17 4.55 12.40
CA LEU A 147 -0.17 5.54 13.42
C LEU A 147 -1.67 5.53 13.74
N TYR A 148 -2.52 5.58 12.71
CA TYR A 148 -3.97 5.53 12.87
C TYR A 148 -4.43 4.24 13.58
N VAL A 149 -3.85 3.09 13.21
CA VAL A 149 -4.12 1.81 13.87
C VAL A 149 -3.63 1.82 15.32
N ALA A 150 -2.47 2.41 15.61
CA ALA A 150 -1.91 2.49 16.96
C ALA A 150 -2.73 3.40 17.89
N GLU A 151 -3.26 4.51 17.37
CA GLU A 151 -4.11 5.46 18.10
C GLU A 151 -5.52 4.91 18.33
N ALA A 152 -6.12 4.28 17.31
CA ALA A 152 -7.44 3.67 17.42
C ALA A 152 -7.46 2.37 18.24
N SER A 153 -6.29 1.81 18.58
CA SER A 153 -6.18 0.51 19.25
C SER A 153 -6.03 0.59 20.77
N PRO A 154 -6.77 -0.24 21.52
CA PRO A 154 -6.55 -0.42 22.94
C PRO A 154 -5.14 -0.98 23.23
N PRO A 155 -4.46 -0.54 24.31
CA PRO A 155 -3.06 -0.89 24.58
C PRO A 155 -2.75 -2.39 24.57
N ARG A 156 -3.68 -3.25 25.02
CA ARG A 156 -3.48 -4.70 25.07
C ARG A 156 -3.54 -5.41 23.71
N ILE A 157 -4.25 -4.86 22.71
CA ILE A 157 -4.42 -5.50 21.39
C ILE A 157 -3.70 -4.75 20.26
N ARG A 158 -3.08 -3.60 20.56
CA ARG A 158 -2.32 -2.78 19.60
C ARG A 158 -1.33 -3.60 18.77
N GLY A 159 -0.52 -4.44 19.43
CA GLY A 159 0.45 -5.30 18.72
C GLY A 159 -0.21 -6.27 17.73
N ARG A 160 -1.39 -6.79 18.05
CA ARG A 160 -2.14 -7.67 17.12
C ARG A 160 -2.68 -6.91 15.91
N LEU A 161 -3.15 -5.68 16.10
CA LEU A 161 -3.70 -4.86 15.03
C LEU A 161 -2.60 -4.35 14.08
N VAL A 162 -1.44 -3.99 14.63
CA VAL A 162 -0.24 -3.71 13.82
C VAL A 162 0.26 -4.99 13.12
N GLY A 163 0.12 -6.16 13.75
CA GLY A 163 0.39 -7.44 13.09
C GLY A 163 -0.52 -7.69 11.87
N ILE A 164 -1.80 -7.32 11.95
CA ILE A 164 -2.74 -7.43 10.81
C ILE A 164 -2.30 -6.53 9.64
N TYR A 165 -1.78 -5.34 9.93
CA TYR A 165 -1.20 -4.43 8.93
C TYR A 165 -0.07 -5.12 8.14
N GLU A 166 0.88 -5.76 8.82
CA GLU A 166 2.01 -6.45 8.17
C GLU A 166 1.58 -7.73 7.44
N ILE A 167 0.63 -8.48 8.00
CA ILE A 167 0.07 -9.67 7.35
C ILE A 167 -0.61 -9.27 6.04
N LEU A 168 -1.35 -8.16 6.02
CA LEU A 168 -1.99 -7.66 4.80
C LEU A 168 -0.98 -7.16 3.77
N ALA A 169 0.10 -6.50 4.19
CA ALA A 169 1.20 -6.14 3.30
C ALA A 169 1.81 -7.39 2.65
N THR A 170 2.16 -8.39 3.46
CA THR A 170 2.73 -9.66 2.97
C THR A 170 1.76 -10.41 2.06
N THR A 171 0.47 -10.42 2.39
CA THR A 171 -0.59 -11.03 1.58
C THR A 171 -0.74 -10.32 0.24
N GLY A 172 -0.68 -8.98 0.22
CA GLY A 172 -0.67 -8.18 -1.01
C GLY A 172 0.51 -8.53 -1.91
N THR A 173 1.72 -8.63 -1.33
CA THR A 173 2.92 -9.08 -2.03
C THR A 173 2.73 -10.46 -2.64
N MET A 174 2.25 -11.44 -1.86
CA MET A 174 2.00 -12.80 -2.33
C MET A 174 0.99 -12.82 -3.49
N LEU A 175 -0.14 -12.12 -3.36
CA LEU A 175 -1.16 -12.08 -4.40
C LEU A 175 -0.68 -11.39 -5.67
N GLY A 176 0.15 -10.36 -5.59
CA GLY A 176 0.72 -9.70 -6.78
C GLY A 176 1.58 -10.63 -7.63
N PHE A 177 2.36 -11.52 -7.01
CA PHE A 177 3.11 -12.55 -7.73
C PHE A 177 2.17 -13.59 -8.37
N TRP A 178 1.19 -14.10 -7.62
CA TRP A 178 0.25 -15.11 -8.14
C TRP A 178 -0.64 -14.59 -9.25
N ILE A 179 -1.10 -13.34 -9.15
CA ILE A 179 -1.91 -12.70 -10.19
C ILE A 179 -1.09 -12.57 -11.46
N ASN A 180 0.14 -12.02 -11.40
CA ASN A 180 0.99 -11.93 -12.59
C ASN A 180 1.33 -13.29 -13.19
N TYR A 181 1.61 -14.29 -12.35
CA TYR A 181 1.84 -15.66 -12.80
C TYR A 181 0.61 -16.22 -13.54
N GLY A 182 -0.59 -16.05 -12.98
CA GLY A 182 -1.84 -16.48 -13.59
C GLY A 182 -2.11 -15.77 -14.92
N LEU A 183 -1.84 -14.47 -15.00
CA LEU A 183 -1.96 -13.68 -16.23
C LEU A 183 -0.95 -14.15 -17.29
N ASN A 184 0.29 -14.48 -16.88
CA ASN A 184 1.31 -15.03 -17.77
C ASN A 184 0.93 -16.39 -18.37
N LYS A 185 0.29 -17.27 -17.60
CA LYS A 185 -0.10 -18.60 -18.04
C LYS A 185 -1.41 -18.66 -18.82
N THR A 186 -2.37 -17.81 -18.48
CA THR A 186 -3.74 -17.94 -18.97
C THR A 186 -4.05 -17.02 -20.14
N MET A 187 -3.40 -15.86 -20.22
CA MET A 187 -3.66 -14.87 -21.25
C MET A 187 -2.58 -14.82 -22.33
N PRO A 188 -2.97 -14.55 -23.60
CA PRO A 188 -2.02 -14.26 -24.66
C PRO A 188 -1.28 -12.94 -24.40
N SER A 189 -0.08 -12.79 -24.94
CA SER A 189 0.81 -11.62 -24.80
C SER A 189 0.28 -10.36 -25.51
N THR A 190 -0.88 -9.89 -25.08
CA THR A 190 -1.58 -8.70 -25.55
C THR A 190 -1.49 -7.60 -24.49
N SER A 191 -1.62 -6.34 -24.87
CA SER A 191 -1.60 -5.18 -23.97
C SER A 191 -2.51 -5.34 -22.75
N THR A 192 -3.64 -6.03 -22.91
CA THR A 192 -4.59 -6.34 -21.84
C THR A 192 -3.95 -7.09 -20.66
N GLN A 193 -2.91 -7.89 -20.89
CA GLN A 193 -2.25 -8.69 -19.87
C GLN A 193 -1.61 -7.84 -18.77
N TRP A 194 -0.80 -6.84 -19.16
CA TRP A 194 -0.16 -5.96 -18.18
C TRP A 194 -1.14 -4.92 -17.64
N ILE A 195 -2.08 -4.43 -18.46
CA ILE A 195 -3.12 -3.48 -18.03
C ILE A 195 -3.96 -4.07 -16.89
N ILE A 196 -4.31 -5.36 -16.94
CA ILE A 196 -5.07 -6.01 -15.87
C ILE A 196 -4.30 -6.02 -14.55
N SER A 197 -2.98 -6.27 -14.56
CA SER A 197 -2.16 -6.18 -13.34
C SER A 197 -2.25 -4.80 -12.68
N PHE A 198 -2.20 -3.72 -13.48
CA PHE A 198 -2.39 -2.36 -12.96
C PHE A 198 -3.84 -2.09 -12.54
N ALA A 199 -4.83 -2.62 -13.26
CA ALA A 199 -6.24 -2.41 -12.93
C ALA A 199 -6.63 -3.09 -11.61
N VAL A 200 -6.05 -4.24 -11.27
CA VAL A 200 -6.36 -4.96 -10.03
C VAL A 200 -6.01 -4.13 -8.79
N GLN A 201 -4.98 -3.29 -8.82
CA GLN A 201 -4.64 -2.42 -7.67
C GLN A 201 -5.72 -1.35 -7.40
N LEU A 202 -6.59 -1.03 -8.37
CA LEU A 202 -7.70 -0.08 -8.17
C LEU A 202 -8.78 -0.65 -7.23
N ILE A 203 -8.90 -1.98 -7.13
CA ILE A 203 -9.88 -2.64 -6.25
C ILE A 203 -9.60 -2.31 -4.78
N PRO A 204 -8.42 -2.63 -4.20
CA PRO A 204 -8.13 -2.28 -2.81
C PRO A 204 -8.05 -0.77 -2.61
N SER A 205 -7.65 0.01 -3.61
CA SER A 205 -7.66 1.48 -3.55
C SER A 205 -9.06 2.05 -3.35
N SER A 206 -10.01 1.57 -4.16
CA SER A 206 -11.40 2.01 -4.09
C SER A 206 -12.06 1.57 -2.78
N LEU A 207 -11.74 0.35 -2.32
CA LEU A 207 -12.20 -0.16 -1.02
C LEU A 207 -11.68 0.69 0.15
N LEU A 208 -10.41 1.08 0.12
CA LEU A 208 -9.83 1.98 1.11
C LEU A 208 -10.52 3.35 1.08
N LEU A 209 -10.69 3.93 -0.11
CA LEU A 209 -11.29 5.25 -0.29
C LEU A 209 -12.75 5.29 0.19
N ILE A 210 -13.56 4.30 -0.19
CA ILE A 210 -14.95 4.16 0.25
C ILE A 210 -15.00 3.87 1.76
N GLY A 211 -14.13 2.97 2.24
CA GLY A 211 -14.06 2.60 3.64
C GLY A 211 -13.78 3.81 4.54
N LEU A 212 -12.80 4.63 4.19
CA LEU A 212 -12.42 5.82 4.95
C LEU A 212 -13.54 6.86 5.09
N VAL A 213 -14.53 6.88 4.19
CA VAL A 213 -15.73 7.75 4.31
C VAL A 213 -16.61 7.33 5.50
N PHE A 214 -16.64 6.06 5.87
CA PHE A 214 -17.43 5.55 6.99
C PHE A 214 -16.65 5.44 8.30
N LEU A 215 -15.34 5.67 8.26
CA LEU A 215 -14.47 5.58 9.42
C LEU A 215 -14.51 6.87 10.28
N PRO A 216 -14.59 6.76 11.61
CA PRO A 216 -14.42 7.91 12.50
C PRO A 216 -12.94 8.36 12.52
N GLU A 217 -12.72 9.61 12.90
CA GLU A 217 -11.36 10.09 13.18
C GLU A 217 -10.76 9.36 14.39
N SER A 218 -9.42 9.32 14.46
CA SER A 218 -8.77 8.75 15.64
C SER A 218 -9.12 9.59 16.89
N PRO A 219 -9.29 8.95 18.07
CA PRO A 219 -9.70 9.64 19.30
C PRO A 219 -8.69 10.66 19.82
#